data_AF-A0AAX3BDR4-F1
#
_entry.id   AF-A0AAX3BDR4-F1
#
_cell.length_a   1.000
_cell.length_b   1.000
_cell.length_c   1.000
_cell.angle_alpha   90.00
_cell.angle_beta   90.00
_cell.angle_gamma   90.00
#
_symmetry.space_group_name_H-M   'P 1'
#
loop_
_entity.id
_entity.type
_entity.pdbx_description
1 polymer ?
#
loop_
_entity_poly.entity_id
_entity_poly.type
_entity_poly.pdbx_seq_one_letter_code
_entity_poly.pdbx_strand_id
1 'polypeptide(L)'
;MELPEGIRSMVYTNNALERLFKELKRRLKTMEMCQSEASAEKYLYLLLRYQNEKFLKRKLKNWEYYFQLYREQHSYTKENIHSEVIL
;
A
#
# COMPACT_ATOMS: atom_id res chain seq x y z
N MET A 1 -2.50 -1.50 -17.06
CA MET A 1 -2.06 -2.56 -16.12
C MET A 1 -3.31 -3.18 -15.52
N GLU A 2 -3.68 -4.37 -15.98
CA GLU A 2 -4.87 -5.07 -15.48
C GLU A 2 -4.49 -5.88 -14.24
N LEU A 3 -5.02 -5.50 -13.07
CA LEU A 3 -4.88 -6.29 -11.85
C LEU A 3 -5.91 -7.44 -11.86
N PRO A 4 -5.65 -8.60 -11.24
CA PRO A 4 -6.67 -9.61 -10.99
C PRO A 4 -7.91 -9.03 -10.27
N GLU A 5 -9.11 -9.43 -10.68
CA GLU A 5 -10.38 -8.86 -10.19
C GLU A 5 -10.48 -8.81 -8.66
N GLY A 6 -10.03 -9.87 -7.98
CA GLY A 6 -10.09 -9.99 -6.54
C GLY A 6 -9.16 -9.06 -5.75
N ILE A 7 -8.18 -8.41 -6.40
CA ILE A 7 -7.33 -7.37 -5.78
C ILE A 7 -7.63 -5.96 -6.30
N ARG A 8 -8.36 -5.80 -7.42
CA ARG A 8 -8.77 -4.48 -7.94
C ARG A 8 -9.51 -3.66 -6.89
N SER A 9 -10.51 -4.25 -6.22
CA SER A 9 -11.29 -3.56 -5.20
C SER A 9 -10.45 -3.08 -4.01
N MET A 10 -9.39 -3.83 -3.68
CA MET A 10 -8.45 -3.48 -2.61
C MET A 10 -7.47 -2.38 -3.00
N VAL A 11 -7.01 -2.35 -4.25
CA VAL A 11 -6.07 -1.34 -4.72
C VAL A 11 -6.78 -0.02 -5.02
N TYR A 12 -7.99 -0.08 -5.57
CA TYR A 12 -8.75 1.12 -5.90
C TYR A 12 -9.49 1.73 -4.71
N THR A 13 -9.59 1.01 -3.58
CA THR A 13 -10.19 1.59 -2.39
C THR A 13 -9.25 2.60 -1.74
N ASN A 14 -9.73 3.81 -1.53
CA ASN A 14 -9.03 4.82 -0.74
C ASN A 14 -9.22 4.61 0.78
N ASN A 15 -10.02 3.62 1.21
CA ASN A 15 -10.42 3.42 2.60
C ASN A 15 -9.23 3.36 3.58
N ALA A 16 -8.13 2.71 3.17
CA ALA A 16 -6.93 2.61 4.00
C ALA A 16 -6.26 3.99 4.18
N LEU A 17 -6.16 4.77 3.10
CA LEU A 17 -5.62 6.13 3.11
C LEU A 17 -6.53 7.08 3.90
N GLU A 18 -7.85 7.03 3.69
CA GLU A 18 -8.80 7.84 4.43
C GLU A 18 -8.73 7.58 5.93
N ARG A 19 -8.63 6.30 6.34
CA ARG A 19 -8.46 5.93 7.75
C ARG A 19 -7.14 6.45 8.32
N LEU A 20 -6.06 6.37 7.55
CA LEU A 20 -4.77 6.94 7.96
C LEU A 20 -4.86 8.45 8.17
N PHE A 21 -5.43 9.19 7.22
CA PHE A 21 -5.59 10.64 7.32
C PHE A 21 -6.53 11.06 8.44
N LYS A 22 -7.62 10.31 8.68
CA LYS A 22 -8.52 10.54 9.83
C LYS A 22 -7.77 10.42 11.16
N GLU A 23 -6.94 9.39 11.31
CA GLU A 23 -6.15 9.19 12.52
C GLU A 23 -5.09 10.28 12.69
N LEU A 24 -4.41 10.69 11.61
CA LEU A 24 -3.45 11.78 11.61
C LEU A 24 -4.12 13.09 12.06
N LYS A 25 -5.27 13.46 11.47
CA LYS A 25 -6.03 14.67 11.83
C LYS A 25 -6.48 14.65 13.29
N ARG A 26 -7.01 13.51 13.77
CA ARG A 26 -7.46 13.35 15.17
C ARG A 26 -6.32 13.62 16.16
N ARG A 27 -5.13 13.13 15.83
CA ARG A 27 -3.93 13.21 16.67
C ARG A 27 -3.25 14.58 16.63
N LEU A 28 -3.16 15.18 15.45
CA LEU A 28 -2.68 16.56 15.29
C LEU A 28 -3.60 17.56 16.01
N LYS A 29 -4.91 17.33 16.00
CA LYS A 29 -5.88 18.16 16.73
C LYS A 29 -5.54 18.24 18.23
N THR A 30 -5.13 17.13 18.86
CA THR A 30 -4.75 17.09 20.28
C THR A 30 -3.37 17.69 20.55
N MET A 31 -2.50 17.76 19.53
CA MET A 31 -1.14 18.28 19.69
C MET A 31 -1.08 19.81 19.78
N GLU A 32 -2.14 20.50 19.35
CA GLU A 32 -2.36 21.96 19.31
C GLU A 32 -1.32 22.76 18.51
N MET A 33 -0.01 22.58 18.71
CA MET A 33 1.07 23.15 17.91
C MET A 33 2.28 22.21 17.79
N CYS A 34 2.87 22.17 16.59
CA CYS A 34 4.22 21.63 16.40
C CYS A 34 5.24 22.76 16.62
N GLN A 35 6.22 22.54 17.50
CA GLN A 35 7.22 23.54 17.89
C GLN A 35 8.21 23.90 16.75
N SER A 36 8.36 23.01 15.76
CA SER A 36 9.18 23.20 14.57
C SER A 36 8.75 22.21 13.47
N GLU A 37 9.19 22.43 12.23
CA GLU A 37 9.00 21.49 11.12
C GLU A 37 9.61 20.11 11.43
N ALA A 38 10.84 20.08 11.96
CA ALA A 38 11.50 18.83 12.36
C ALA A 38 10.71 18.04 13.42
N SER A 39 10.01 18.74 14.34
CA SER A 39 9.12 18.09 15.30
C SER A 39 7.88 17.49 14.62
N ALA A 40 7.33 18.16 13.61
CA ALA A 40 6.20 17.66 12.83
C ALA A 40 6.60 16.41 12.01
N GLU A 41 7.78 16.42 11.39
CA GLU A 41 8.31 15.27 10.64
C GLU A 41 8.52 14.05 11.55
N LYS A 42 9.16 14.24 12.72
CA LYS A 42 9.33 13.16 13.69
C LYS A 42 8.00 12.58 14.14
N TYR A 43 7.01 13.44 14.38
CA TYR A 43 5.66 13.01 14.75
C TYR A 43 5.01 12.15 13.66
N LEU A 44 5.07 12.64 12.41
CA LEU A 44 4.54 11.92 11.25
C LEU A 44 5.22 10.56 11.10
N TYR A 45 6.56 10.51 11.21
CA TYR A 45 7.32 9.26 11.16
C TYR A 45 6.86 8.27 12.23
N LEU A 46 6.75 8.70 13.49
CA LEU A 46 6.32 7.83 14.60
C LEU A 46 4.89 7.30 14.39
N LEU A 47 3.99 8.14 13.89
CA LEU A 47 2.62 7.73 13.59
C LEU A 47 2.59 6.69 12.45
N LEU A 48 3.30 6.96 11.35
CA LEU A 48 3.37 6.04 10.22
C LEU A 48 3.97 4.69 10.63
N ARG A 49 5.03 4.71 11.45
CA ARG A 49 5.65 3.49 11.99
C ARG A 49 4.67 2.69 12.85
N TYR A 50 3.95 3.35 13.76
CA TYR A 50 2.93 2.71 14.58
C TYR A 50 1.78 2.09 13.75
N GLN A 51 1.34 2.79 12.70
CA GLN A 51 0.31 2.26 11.81
C GLN A 51 0.83 1.11 10.95
N ASN A 52 2.09 1.18 10.51
CA ASN A 52 2.73 0.10 9.77
C ASN A 52 2.78 -1.19 10.59
N GLU A 53 3.14 -1.13 11.87
CA GLU A 53 3.10 -2.29 12.77
C GLU A 53 1.71 -2.94 12.87
N LYS A 54 0.64 -2.14 12.79
CA LYS A 54 -0.74 -2.67 12.75
C LYS A 54 -1.09 -3.28 11.40
N PHE A 55 -0.63 -2.70 10.31
CA PHE A 55 -0.87 -3.22 8.97
C PHE A 55 -0.12 -4.52 8.70
N LEU A 56 1.12 -4.65 9.18
CA LEU A 56 1.92 -5.88 9.07
C LEU A 56 1.26 -7.09 9.74
N LYS A 57 0.46 -6.86 10.80
CA LYS A 57 -0.28 -7.93 11.49
C LYS A 57 -1.48 -8.45 10.69
N ARG A 58 -1.89 -7.76 9.61
CA ARG A 58 -3.06 -8.12 8.80
C ARG A 58 -2.61 -8.62 7.45
N LYS A 59 -2.63 -9.94 7.25
CA LYS A 59 -2.52 -10.50 5.89
C LYS A 59 -3.83 -10.27 5.15
N LEU A 60 -3.73 -9.82 3.90
CA LEU A 60 -4.89 -9.74 3.02
C LEU A 60 -5.42 -11.15 2.77
N LYS A 61 -6.74 -11.31 2.81
CA LYS A 61 -7.37 -12.61 2.54
C LYS A 61 -6.98 -13.04 1.12
N ASN A 62 -6.53 -14.28 0.98
CA ASN A 62 -6.07 -14.85 -0.29
C ASN A 62 -4.90 -14.08 -0.95
N TRP A 63 -4.10 -13.34 -0.17
CA TRP A 63 -2.94 -12.60 -0.68
C TRP A 63 -2.03 -13.46 -1.54
N GLU A 64 -1.68 -14.65 -1.05
CA GLU A 64 -0.76 -15.56 -1.74
C GLU A 64 -1.28 -15.96 -3.13
N TYR A 65 -2.57 -16.27 -3.22
CA TYR A 65 -3.23 -16.62 -4.47
C TYR A 65 -3.20 -15.47 -5.48
N TYR A 66 -3.60 -14.27 -5.08
CA TYR A 66 -3.59 -13.11 -5.98
C TYR A 66 -2.18 -12.65 -6.35
N PHE A 67 -1.23 -12.77 -5.43
CA PHE A 67 0.18 -12.46 -5.69
C PHE A 67 0.77 -13.44 -6.70
N GLN A 68 0.44 -14.73 -6.60
CA GLN A 68 0.84 -15.75 -7.55
C GLN A 68 0.22 -15.52 -8.93
N LEU A 69 -1.09 -15.25 -9.03
CA LEU A 69 -1.75 -14.89 -10.28
C LEU A 69 -1.11 -13.68 -10.97
N TYR A 70 -0.82 -12.63 -10.18
CA TYR A 70 -0.15 -11.44 -10.69
C TYR A 70 1.24 -11.77 -11.22
N ARG A 71 2.04 -12.59 -10.50
CA ARG A 71 3.36 -13.04 -10.96
C ARG A 71 3.26 -13.84 -12.26
N GLU A 72 2.31 -14.74 -12.39
CA GLU A 72 2.14 -15.56 -13.59
C GLU A 72 1.81 -14.69 -14.81
N GLN A 73 0.88 -13.73 -14.67
CA GLN A 73 0.55 -12.77 -15.73
C GLN A 73 1.74 -11.88 -16.14
N HIS A 74 2.62 -11.54 -15.20
CA HIS A 74 3.77 -10.65 -15.44
C HIS A 74 5.09 -11.40 -15.72
N SER A 75 5.13 -12.73 -15.53
CA SER A 75 6.26 -13.60 -15.91
C SER A 75 6.10 -14.08 -17.36
N TYR A 76 4.86 -14.34 -17.79
CA TYR A 76 4.52 -14.61 -19.20
C TYR A 76 4.93 -13.48 -20.16
N THR A 77 4.96 -12.24 -19.67
CA THR A 77 5.37 -11.07 -20.44
C THR A 77 6.89 -10.89 -20.53
N LYS A 78 7.70 -11.55 -19.69
CA LYS A 78 9.17 -11.51 -19.81
C LYS A 78 9.71 -12.56 -20.78
N GLU A 79 9.04 -13.70 -20.91
CA GLU A 79 9.48 -14.79 -21.78
C GLU A 79 9.01 -14.60 -23.25
N ASN A 80 7.84 -13.98 -23.49
CA ASN A 80 7.35 -13.74 -24.86
C ASN A 80 8.05 -12.62 -25.63
N ILE A 81 8.82 -11.75 -24.98
CA ILE A 81 9.59 -10.70 -25.69
C ILE A 81 10.81 -11.33 -26.41
N HIS A 82 11.26 -12.52 -26.00
CA HIS A 82 12.38 -13.21 -26.66
C HIS A 82 11.97 -14.19 -27.78
N SER A 83 10.71 -14.63 -27.83
CA SER A 83 10.21 -15.55 -28.86
C SER A 83 9.52 -14.86 -30.05
N GLU A 84 9.06 -13.61 -29.91
CA GLU A 84 8.41 -12.86 -31.01
C GLU A 84 9.38 -11.99 -31.84
N VAL A 85 10.67 -11.93 -31.51
CA VAL A 85 11.70 -11.17 -32.26
C VAL A 85 12.50 -12.06 -33.23
N ILE A 86 12.13 -13.34 -33.37
CA ILE A 86 12.70 -14.24 -34.38
C ILE A 86 11.58 -14.79 -35.26
N LEU A 87 10.98 -13.93 -36.08
CA LEU A 87 10.38 -14.26 -37.39
C LEU A 87 10.53 -13.06 -38.33
#